data_AF-A0A942FYL9-F1
#
_entry.id   AF-A0A942FYL9-F1
#
_cell.length_a   1.000
_cell.length_b   1.000
_cell.length_c   1.000
_cell.angle_alpha   90.00
_cell.angle_beta   90.00
_cell.angle_gamma   90.00
#
_symmetry.space_group_name_H-M   'P 1'
#
loop_
_entity.id
_entity.type
_entity.pdbx_description
1 polymer ?
#
loop_
_entity_poly.entity_id
_entity_poly.type
_entity_poly.pdbx_seq_one_letter_code
_entity_poly.pdbx_strand_id
1 'polypeptide(L)'
;MNRIDWQSDIEQVRKELPRLHHNFFHAKNEAKFYSKIDRLAQQFSHMDTYGIVMELARVVATARDAHTAVMLPQNYRLPLDCYPFAEGLYITATNDESKGLLHTKILKIEACETGDAYKKLTEIIPHENLQFVLSSLPSFIICVDILYGTGIITNPEEIVLTVENDEGKAFKHTVRPLKYDDYERAESFSKILPLYRQNRERFYWSSLDSGILYVNYNKCREMETLSVR
;
A
#
# COMPACT_ATOMS: atom_id res chain seq x y z
N MET A 1 -7.10 25.94 -14.22
CA MET A 1 -7.45 24.82 -13.32
C MET A 1 -8.44 25.35 -12.30
N ASN A 2 -9.61 24.72 -12.19
CA ASN A 2 -10.52 25.04 -11.09
C ASN A 2 -9.82 24.69 -9.76
N ARG A 3 -9.87 25.61 -8.80
CA ARG A 3 -9.36 25.39 -7.45
C ARG A 3 -10.20 24.29 -6.80
N ILE A 4 -9.56 23.30 -6.18
CA ILE A 4 -10.24 22.23 -5.43
C ILE A 4 -10.99 22.89 -4.26
N ASP A 5 -12.27 22.54 -4.09
CA ASP A 5 -13.09 23.00 -2.98
C ASP A 5 -13.14 21.94 -1.87
N TRP A 6 -12.07 21.90 -1.08
CA TRP A 6 -11.94 20.95 0.02
C TRP A 6 -13.06 21.05 1.05
N GLN A 7 -13.63 22.24 1.26
CA GLN A 7 -14.72 22.40 2.21
C GLN A 7 -15.97 21.66 1.72
N SER A 8 -16.31 21.82 0.44
CA SER A 8 -17.42 21.09 -0.18
C SER A 8 -17.17 19.58 -0.16
N ASP A 9 -15.96 19.13 -0.52
CA ASP A 9 -15.63 17.69 -0.56
C ASP A 9 -15.74 17.04 0.83
N ILE A 10 -15.20 17.71 1.86
CA ILE A 10 -15.26 17.25 3.26
C ILE A 10 -16.71 17.16 3.74
N GLU A 11 -17.54 18.17 3.45
CA GLU A 11 -18.96 18.16 3.85
C GLU A 11 -19.75 17.08 3.09
N GLN A 12 -19.43 16.86 1.82
CA GLN A 12 -20.04 15.79 1.05
C GLN A 12 -19.68 14.41 1.63
N VAL A 13 -18.41 14.17 1.98
CA VAL A 13 -18.00 12.92 2.65
C VAL A 13 -18.71 12.78 4.00
N ARG A 14 -18.74 13.84 4.81
CA ARG A 14 -19.42 13.85 6.12
C ARG A 14 -20.88 13.39 6.03
N LYS A 15 -21.62 13.92 5.05
CA LYS A 15 -23.06 13.75 4.93
C LYS A 15 -23.45 12.53 4.10
N GLU A 16 -22.84 12.36 2.94
CA GLU A 16 -23.30 11.40 1.93
C GLU A 16 -22.71 10.02 2.16
N LEU A 17 -21.48 9.90 2.67
CA LEU A 17 -20.85 8.59 2.85
C LEU A 17 -21.63 7.69 3.82
N PRO A 18 -22.01 8.12 5.04
CA PRO A 18 -22.82 7.28 5.93
C PRO A 18 -24.24 7.03 5.40
N ARG A 19 -24.79 7.96 4.60
CA ARG A 19 -26.15 7.88 4.04
C ARG A 19 -26.25 6.90 2.88
N LEU A 20 -25.24 6.88 2.01
CA LEU A 20 -25.21 6.07 0.78
C LEU A 20 -24.66 4.67 1.03
N HIS A 21 -23.74 4.52 1.98
CA HIS A 21 -23.16 3.23 2.30
C HIS A 21 -24.18 2.33 3.03
N HIS A 22 -24.26 1.05 2.66
CA HIS A 22 -25.28 0.12 3.16
C HIS A 22 -25.34 0.01 4.69
N ASN A 23 -24.18 -0.09 5.35
CA ASN A 23 -24.08 -0.15 6.81
C ASN A 23 -22.73 0.39 7.31
N PHE A 24 -22.55 1.72 7.24
CA PHE A 24 -21.24 2.35 7.47
C PHE A 24 -20.74 2.18 8.91
N PHE A 25 -21.67 2.26 9.88
CA PHE A 25 -21.37 2.20 11.31
C PHE A 25 -21.45 0.79 11.90
N HIS A 26 -21.43 -0.27 11.09
CA HIS A 26 -21.54 -1.66 11.57
C HIS A 26 -20.47 -2.01 12.63
N ALA A 27 -19.29 -1.40 12.54
CA ALA A 27 -18.19 -1.57 13.49
C ALA A 27 -18.24 -0.61 14.70
N LYS A 28 -19.38 0.02 14.98
CA LYS A 28 -19.59 0.97 16.10
C LYS A 28 -18.58 2.12 16.12
N ASN A 29 -18.25 2.63 14.94
CA ASN A 29 -17.17 3.61 14.72
C ASN A 29 -17.66 5.06 14.57
N GLU A 30 -18.96 5.33 14.75
CA GLU A 30 -19.61 6.62 14.45
C GLU A 30 -18.94 7.83 15.11
N ALA A 31 -18.68 7.77 16.42
CA ALA A 31 -18.02 8.85 17.13
C ALA A 31 -16.60 9.12 16.59
N LYS A 32 -15.90 8.06 16.17
CA LYS A 32 -14.54 8.15 15.59
C LYS A 32 -14.57 8.76 14.19
N PHE A 33 -15.58 8.41 13.38
CA PHE A 33 -15.80 9.02 12.06
C PHE A 33 -16.02 10.52 12.19
N TYR A 34 -17.04 10.93 12.96
CA TYR A 34 -17.38 12.35 13.11
C TYR A 34 -16.25 13.16 13.75
N SER A 35 -15.59 12.63 14.78
CA SER A 35 -14.42 13.29 15.39
C SER A 35 -13.28 13.53 14.39
N LYS A 36 -12.99 12.57 13.50
CA LYS A 36 -11.92 12.73 12.51
C LYS A 36 -12.30 13.71 11.40
N ILE A 37 -13.51 13.63 10.86
CA ILE A 37 -13.94 14.52 9.78
C ILE A 37 -14.14 15.96 10.29
N ASP A 38 -14.58 16.15 11.54
CA ASP A 38 -14.61 17.47 12.21
C ASP A 38 -13.22 18.07 12.35
N ARG A 39 -12.25 17.26 12.79
CA ARG A 39 -10.85 17.70 12.90
C ARG A 39 -10.29 18.10 11.54
N LEU A 40 -10.54 17.31 10.50
CA LEU A 40 -10.11 17.63 9.14
C LEU A 40 -10.74 18.95 8.66
N ALA A 41 -12.05 19.14 8.85
CA ALA A 41 -12.76 20.37 8.49
C ALA A 41 -12.17 21.63 9.16
N GLN A 42 -11.57 21.50 10.35
CA GLN A 42 -10.92 22.61 11.05
C GLN A 42 -9.48 22.86 10.61
N GLN A 43 -8.79 21.86 10.06
CA GLN A 43 -7.33 21.89 9.84
C GLN A 43 -6.91 21.92 8.36
N PHE A 44 -7.80 21.59 7.42
CA PHE A 44 -7.44 21.41 6.02
C PHE A 44 -6.80 22.65 5.37
N SER A 45 -7.13 23.87 5.83
CA SER A 45 -6.56 25.12 5.32
C SER A 45 -5.06 25.28 5.56
N HIS A 46 -4.50 24.51 6.50
CA HIS A 46 -3.07 24.50 6.84
C HIS A 46 -2.34 23.27 6.30
N MET A 47 -3.03 22.45 5.50
CA MET A 47 -2.50 21.21 4.92
C MET A 47 -2.30 21.38 3.42
N ASP A 48 -1.33 20.66 2.87
CA ASP A 48 -1.26 20.44 1.44
C ASP A 48 -2.26 19.36 0.99
N THR A 49 -2.39 19.20 -0.34
CA THR A 49 -3.27 18.19 -0.94
C THR A 49 -2.99 16.77 -0.46
N TYR A 50 -1.72 16.38 -0.28
CA TYR A 50 -1.38 15.02 0.15
C TYR A 50 -1.83 14.76 1.58
N GLY A 51 -1.62 15.71 2.49
CA GLY A 51 -2.10 15.66 3.86
C GLY A 51 -3.63 15.56 3.95
N ILE A 52 -4.35 16.38 3.18
CA ILE A 52 -5.83 16.35 3.15
C ILE A 52 -6.33 15.00 2.65
N VAL A 53 -5.77 14.46 1.56
CA VAL A 53 -6.18 13.15 1.01
C VAL A 53 -5.88 12.02 1.99
N MET A 54 -4.74 12.03 2.70
CA MET A 54 -4.44 11.01 3.71
C MET A 54 -5.39 11.09 4.92
N GLU A 55 -5.77 12.30 5.36
CA GLU A 55 -6.75 12.45 6.44
C GLU A 55 -8.17 12.03 6.00
N LEU A 56 -8.57 12.30 4.74
CA LEU A 56 -9.79 11.73 4.17
C LEU A 56 -9.74 10.20 4.16
N ALA A 57 -8.63 9.61 3.71
CA ALA A 57 -8.45 8.16 3.74
C ALA A 57 -8.57 7.61 5.17
N ARG A 58 -8.00 8.33 6.16
CA ARG A 58 -8.10 7.99 7.59
C ARG A 58 -9.53 8.06 8.13
N VAL A 59 -10.34 9.00 7.64
CA VAL A 59 -11.78 9.09 7.96
C VAL A 59 -12.51 7.91 7.34
N VAL A 60 -12.34 7.66 6.04
CA VAL A 60 -13.05 6.61 5.31
C VAL A 60 -12.71 5.21 5.85
N ALA A 61 -11.44 4.96 6.19
CA ALA A 61 -11.01 3.69 6.77
C ALA A 61 -11.66 3.36 8.13
N THR A 62 -12.30 4.34 8.80
CA THR A 62 -13.09 4.05 10.01
C THR A 62 -14.25 3.10 9.74
N ALA A 63 -14.75 3.03 8.50
CA ALA A 63 -15.81 2.14 8.07
C ALA A 63 -15.52 0.66 8.36
N ARG A 64 -14.24 0.26 8.42
CA ARG A 64 -13.80 -1.15 8.56
C ARG A 64 -14.27 -2.05 7.43
N ASP A 65 -14.32 -1.51 6.22
CA ASP A 65 -14.68 -2.20 4.98
C ASP A 65 -13.58 -1.96 3.94
N ALA A 66 -12.97 -3.02 3.40
CA ALA A 66 -11.88 -2.91 2.43
C ALA A 66 -12.30 -2.34 1.07
N HIS A 67 -13.61 -2.31 0.78
CA HIS A 67 -14.15 -1.82 -0.48
C HIS A 67 -14.58 -0.35 -0.42
N THR A 68 -14.53 0.25 0.77
CA THR A 68 -14.85 1.66 0.99
C THR A 68 -13.54 2.43 1.16
N ALA A 69 -13.05 3.06 0.09
CA ALA A 69 -11.72 3.65 0.01
C ALA A 69 -11.72 5.04 -0.66
N VAL A 70 -10.69 5.83 -0.35
CA VAL A 70 -10.33 7.03 -1.12
C VAL A 70 -9.29 6.63 -2.16
N MET A 71 -9.40 7.16 -3.38
CA MET A 71 -8.36 6.99 -4.40
C MET A 71 -7.11 7.76 -3.97
N LEU A 72 -6.01 7.06 -3.73
CA LEU A 72 -4.76 7.67 -3.29
C LEU A 72 -3.88 8.03 -4.50
N PRO A 73 -3.11 9.14 -4.43
CA PRO A 73 -2.13 9.47 -5.46
C PRO A 73 -1.05 8.37 -5.54
N GLN A 74 -0.69 8.00 -6.77
CA GLN A 74 0.36 7.04 -7.08
C GLN A 74 1.21 7.59 -8.24
N ASN A 75 1.83 8.75 -8.01
CA ASN A 75 2.68 9.39 -9.01
C ASN A 75 4.10 8.84 -8.92
N TYR A 76 4.63 8.71 -7.70
CA TYR A 76 6.01 8.33 -7.43
C TYR A 76 6.11 7.13 -6.48
N ARG A 77 7.14 6.31 -6.72
CA ARG A 77 7.46 5.17 -5.88
C ARG A 77 8.94 5.06 -5.61
N LEU A 78 9.26 4.39 -4.51
CA LEU A 78 10.56 3.79 -4.31
C LEU A 78 10.79 2.72 -5.41
N PRO A 79 11.98 2.65 -6.01
CA PRO A 79 12.37 1.68 -7.03
C PRO A 79 12.62 0.27 -6.46
N LEU A 80 11.71 -0.20 -5.60
CA LEU A 80 11.79 -1.50 -4.95
C LEU A 80 10.39 -2.08 -4.72
N ASP A 81 10.33 -3.40 -4.58
CA ASP A 81 9.19 -4.11 -3.98
C ASP A 81 9.62 -4.68 -2.63
N CYS A 82 8.66 -4.82 -1.72
CA CYS A 82 8.90 -5.38 -0.41
C CYS A 82 7.80 -6.37 -0.01
N TYR A 83 8.06 -7.17 1.03
CA TYR A 83 7.10 -8.12 1.57
C TYR A 83 7.24 -8.23 3.10
N PRO A 84 6.14 -8.16 3.86
CA PRO A 84 6.15 -8.37 5.30
C PRO A 84 6.20 -9.87 5.63
N PHE A 85 7.36 -10.34 6.09
CA PHE A 85 7.52 -11.65 6.70
C PHE A 85 7.33 -11.56 8.22
N ALA A 86 7.29 -12.70 8.90
CA ALA A 86 7.16 -12.74 10.37
C ALA A 86 8.34 -12.03 11.05
N GLU A 87 9.52 -12.08 10.42
CA GLU A 87 10.77 -11.50 10.89
C GLU A 87 10.90 -10.01 10.57
N GLY A 88 10.07 -9.48 9.67
CA GLY A 88 10.05 -8.05 9.31
C GLY A 88 9.79 -7.79 7.83
N LEU A 89 10.01 -6.54 7.41
CA LEU A 89 9.80 -6.11 6.04
C LEU A 89 11.06 -6.32 5.19
N TYR A 90 11.01 -7.19 4.19
CA TYR A 90 12.17 -7.46 3.34
C TYR A 90 11.98 -6.92 1.93
N ILE A 91 13.07 -6.44 1.34
CA ILE A 91 13.11 -6.02 -0.05
C ILE A 91 13.21 -7.26 -0.94
N THR A 92 12.23 -7.44 -1.83
CA THR A 92 12.09 -8.64 -2.67
C THR A 92 12.42 -8.40 -4.14
N ALA A 93 12.47 -7.14 -4.56
CA ALA A 93 12.95 -6.72 -5.87
C ALA A 93 13.37 -5.25 -5.84
N THR A 94 14.20 -4.85 -6.80
CA THR A 94 14.70 -3.48 -6.96
C THR A 94 14.79 -3.14 -8.45
N ASN A 95 15.09 -1.88 -8.78
CA ASN A 95 15.72 -1.55 -10.05
C ASN A 95 17.22 -1.89 -10.03
N ASP A 96 17.89 -1.66 -11.16
CA ASP A 96 19.32 -1.95 -11.31
C ASP A 96 20.21 -1.09 -10.39
N GLU A 97 19.88 0.19 -10.22
CA GLU A 97 20.64 1.13 -9.38
C GLU A 97 20.61 0.75 -7.90
N SER A 98 19.50 0.18 -7.43
CA SER A 98 19.29 -0.20 -6.03
C SER A 98 19.54 -1.69 -5.75
N LYS A 99 20.19 -2.44 -6.66
CA LYS A 99 20.45 -3.89 -6.54
C LYS A 99 21.07 -4.31 -5.20
N GLY A 100 21.91 -3.47 -4.60
CA GLY A 100 22.53 -3.73 -3.30
C GLY A 100 21.56 -3.83 -2.12
N LEU A 101 20.29 -3.45 -2.30
CA LEU A 101 19.23 -3.57 -1.30
C LEU A 101 18.47 -4.90 -1.35
N LEU A 102 18.66 -5.69 -2.40
CA LEU A 102 17.91 -6.94 -2.57
C LEU A 102 18.12 -7.88 -1.37
N HIS A 103 17.03 -8.44 -0.84
CA HIS A 103 17.00 -9.34 0.32
C HIS A 103 17.40 -8.72 1.66
N THR A 104 17.58 -7.40 1.74
CA THR A 104 17.77 -6.71 3.01
C THR A 104 16.43 -6.46 3.71
N LYS A 105 16.48 -6.40 5.05
CA LYS A 105 15.33 -6.05 5.90
C LYS A 105 15.29 -4.55 6.11
N ILE A 106 14.16 -3.90 5.86
CA ILE A 106 13.96 -2.48 6.14
C ILE A 106 13.72 -2.31 7.64
N LEU A 107 14.61 -1.57 8.30
CA LEU A 107 14.46 -1.20 9.71
C LEU A 107 13.76 0.15 9.85
N LYS A 108 14.19 1.14 9.05
CA LYS A 108 13.65 2.51 9.07
C LYS A 108 13.49 3.09 7.68
N ILE A 109 12.50 3.97 7.56
CA ILE A 109 12.34 4.91 6.44
C ILE A 109 12.57 6.30 7.03
N GLU A 110 13.65 6.95 6.64
CA GLU A 110 14.16 8.16 7.30
C GLU A 110 14.34 7.94 8.82
N ALA A 111 13.71 8.78 9.63
CA ALA A 111 13.67 8.67 11.09
C ALA A 111 12.57 7.73 11.60
N CYS A 112 11.69 7.22 10.73
CA CYS A 112 10.53 6.42 11.12
C CYS A 112 10.88 4.93 11.16
N GLU A 113 10.75 4.29 12.33
CA GLU A 113 10.82 2.83 12.46
C GLU A 113 9.70 2.18 11.64
N THR A 114 9.99 1.03 11.01
CA THR A 114 8.97 0.33 10.20
C THR A 114 7.72 -0.04 10.99
N GLY A 115 7.85 -0.37 12.28
CA GLY A 115 6.70 -0.62 13.15
C GLY A 115 5.78 0.59 13.33
N ASP A 116 6.32 1.81 13.35
CA ASP A 116 5.53 3.03 13.44
C ASP A 116 4.96 3.44 12.09
N ALA A 117 5.71 3.21 11.00
CA ALA A 117 5.19 3.33 9.65
C ALA A 117 3.96 2.42 9.46
N TYR A 118 4.02 1.17 9.94
CA TYR A 118 2.89 0.23 9.86
C TYR A 118 1.66 0.76 10.57
N LYS A 119 1.81 1.31 11.79
CA LYS A 119 0.68 1.92 12.52
C LYS A 119 0.07 3.07 11.74
N LYS A 120 0.90 3.99 11.23
CA LYS A 120 0.45 5.15 10.43
C LYS A 120 -0.30 4.72 9.17
N LEU A 121 0.21 3.73 8.45
CA LEU A 121 -0.39 3.22 7.22
C LEU A 121 -1.66 2.41 7.49
N THR A 122 -1.70 1.62 8.56
CA THR A 122 -2.91 0.87 8.97
C THR A 122 -4.11 1.78 9.19
N GLU A 123 -3.89 3.01 9.66
CA GLU A 123 -4.96 3.97 9.87
C GLU A 123 -5.60 4.52 8.59
N ILE A 124 -4.92 4.44 7.44
CA ILE A 124 -5.42 4.91 6.14
C ILE A 124 -5.81 3.76 5.19
N ILE A 125 -5.33 2.54 5.45
CA ILE A 125 -5.72 1.35 4.68
C ILE A 125 -7.14 0.95 5.11
N PRO A 126 -8.12 0.91 4.19
CA PRO A 126 -9.43 0.35 4.49
C PRO A 126 -9.30 -1.16 4.69
N HIS A 127 -9.84 -1.70 5.77
CA HIS A 127 -9.67 -3.13 6.09
C HIS A 127 -10.73 -3.65 7.06
N GLU A 128 -11.17 -4.89 6.84
CA GLU A 128 -11.97 -5.63 7.82
C GLU A 128 -11.09 -6.27 8.90
N ASN A 129 -9.88 -6.71 8.51
CA ASN A 129 -8.97 -7.48 9.35
C ASN A 129 -7.48 -7.17 9.07
N LEU A 130 -6.59 -7.69 9.92
CA LEU A 130 -5.15 -7.43 9.83
C LEU A 130 -4.50 -8.07 8.60
N GLN A 131 -5.04 -9.17 8.08
CA GLN A 131 -4.46 -9.83 6.91
C GLN A 131 -4.60 -8.96 5.65
N PHE A 132 -5.73 -8.25 5.53
CA PHE A 132 -5.91 -7.28 4.46
C PHE A 132 -4.84 -6.17 4.53
N VAL A 133 -4.60 -5.62 5.73
CA VAL A 133 -3.53 -4.63 5.96
C VAL A 133 -2.18 -5.17 5.52
N LEU A 134 -1.80 -6.37 5.96
CA LEU A 134 -0.54 -7.00 5.58
C LEU A 134 -0.41 -7.21 4.07
N SER A 135 -1.51 -7.52 3.38
CA SER A 135 -1.53 -7.66 1.92
C SER A 135 -1.40 -6.34 1.17
N SER A 136 -1.89 -5.23 1.74
CA SER A 136 -1.82 -3.89 1.14
C SER A 136 -0.55 -3.12 1.50
N LEU A 137 0.05 -3.37 2.66
CA LEU A 137 1.24 -2.67 3.15
C LEU A 137 2.38 -2.58 2.12
N PRO A 138 2.72 -3.65 1.36
CA PRO A 138 3.73 -3.56 0.31
C PRO A 138 3.55 -2.40 -0.67
N SER A 139 2.33 -2.17 -1.17
CA SER A 139 2.08 -1.09 -2.14
C SER A 139 2.04 0.29 -1.48
N PHE A 140 1.64 0.37 -0.22
CA PHE A 140 1.60 1.63 0.53
C PHE A 140 3.00 2.10 0.92
N ILE A 141 3.87 1.18 1.34
CA ILE A 141 5.23 1.52 1.81
C ILE A 141 6.10 2.02 0.67
N ILE A 142 5.93 1.50 -0.54
CA ILE A 142 6.73 1.94 -1.69
C ILE A 142 6.20 3.23 -2.30
N CYS A 143 4.98 3.66 -1.98
CA CYS A 143 4.35 4.83 -2.59
C CYS A 143 4.79 6.12 -1.88
N VAL A 144 5.58 6.93 -2.58
CA VAL A 144 6.20 8.15 -2.02
C VAL A 144 5.15 9.20 -1.68
N ASP A 145 4.12 9.33 -2.51
CA ASP A 145 2.99 10.24 -2.25
C ASP A 145 2.29 9.91 -0.91
N ILE A 146 2.10 8.63 -0.62
CA ILE A 146 1.49 8.15 0.64
C ILE A 146 2.45 8.36 1.82
N LEU A 147 3.73 8.01 1.66
CA LEU A 147 4.73 8.21 2.71
C LEU A 147 4.84 9.71 3.09
N TYR A 148 4.79 10.60 2.10
CA TYR A 148 4.83 12.04 2.31
C TYR A 148 3.56 12.55 2.99
N GLY A 149 2.38 12.22 2.45
CA GLY A 149 1.10 12.66 3.03
C GLY A 149 0.85 12.14 4.45
N THR A 150 1.48 11.02 4.84
CA THR A 150 1.41 10.47 6.20
C THR A 150 2.52 10.99 7.12
N GLY A 151 3.42 11.84 6.61
CA GLY A 151 4.57 12.37 7.33
C GLY A 151 5.53 11.29 7.81
N ILE A 152 5.65 10.17 7.06
CA ILE A 152 6.71 9.18 7.26
C ILE A 152 8.01 9.73 6.68
N ILE A 153 7.92 10.43 5.55
CA ILE A 153 9.02 11.19 4.94
C ILE A 153 8.67 12.67 4.88
N THR A 154 9.69 13.52 4.78
CA THR A 154 9.53 14.97 4.64
C THR A 154 10.08 15.49 3.31
N ASN A 155 11.01 14.77 2.69
CA ASN A 155 11.52 15.07 1.37
C ASN A 155 11.11 13.95 0.38
N PRO A 156 10.27 14.23 -0.62
CA PRO A 156 9.84 13.23 -1.59
C PRO A 156 10.87 12.98 -2.72
N GLU A 157 11.99 13.72 -2.77
CA GLU A 157 12.98 13.59 -3.85
C GLU A 157 14.11 12.60 -3.54
N GLU A 158 14.41 12.40 -2.26
CA GLU A 158 15.49 11.54 -1.79
C GLU A 158 15.12 10.95 -0.44
N ILE A 159 15.09 9.61 -0.36
CA ILE A 159 14.68 8.87 0.84
C ILE A 159 15.82 7.99 1.33
N VAL A 160 16.22 8.15 2.57
CA VAL A 160 17.20 7.31 3.25
C VAL A 160 16.50 6.13 3.91
N LEU A 161 16.85 4.93 3.49
CA LEU A 161 16.47 3.69 4.15
C LEU A 161 17.57 3.25 5.10
N THR A 162 17.20 2.80 6.31
CA THR A 162 18.11 2.00 7.15
C THR A 162 17.70 0.55 6.99
N VAL A 163 18.61 -0.28 6.49
CA VAL A 163 18.38 -1.68 6.18
C VAL A 163 19.40 -2.58 6.88
N GLU A 164 19.05 -3.84 7.08
CA GLU A 164 19.88 -4.88 7.67
C GLU A 164 20.08 -6.00 6.63
N ASN A 165 21.33 -6.42 6.42
CA ASN A 165 21.64 -7.57 5.57
C ASN A 165 21.46 -8.91 6.31
N ASP A 166 21.72 -10.02 5.62
CA ASP A 166 21.65 -11.38 6.14
C ASP A 166 22.67 -11.67 7.26
N GLU A 167 23.76 -10.91 7.33
CA GLU A 167 24.74 -10.96 8.43
C GLU A 167 24.29 -10.19 9.69
N GLY A 168 23.12 -9.54 9.67
CA GLY A 168 22.62 -8.70 10.77
C GLY A 168 23.31 -7.33 10.86
N LYS A 169 24.04 -6.92 9.82
CA LYS A 169 24.70 -5.61 9.76
C LYS A 169 23.75 -4.56 9.20
N ALA A 170 23.45 -3.55 10.01
CA ALA A 170 22.68 -2.39 9.58
C ALA A 170 23.52 -1.38 8.80
N PHE A 171 22.96 -0.84 7.73
CA PHE A 171 23.54 0.26 6.95
C PHE A 171 22.45 1.19 6.39
N LYS A 172 22.85 2.41 6.01
CA LYS A 172 21.97 3.37 5.36
C LYS A 172 22.17 3.33 3.85
N HIS A 173 21.09 3.50 3.11
CA HIS A 173 21.12 3.61 1.66
C HIS A 173 20.15 4.70 1.22
N THR A 174 20.63 5.59 0.38
CA THR A 174 19.83 6.68 -0.19
C THR A 174 19.19 6.19 -1.48
N VAL A 175 17.87 6.29 -1.56
CA VAL A 175 17.07 5.85 -2.70
C VAL A 175 16.36 7.06 -3.30
N ARG A 176 16.40 7.17 -4.64
CA ARG A 176 15.69 8.21 -5.38
C ARG A 176 14.39 7.65 -5.94
N PRO A 177 13.25 8.28 -5.64
CA PRO A 177 11.99 7.94 -6.27
C PRO A 177 12.00 8.09 -7.78
N LEU A 178 11.14 7.30 -8.42
CA LEU A 178 10.83 7.40 -9.84
C LEU A 178 9.32 7.39 -10.03
N LYS A 179 8.85 7.77 -11.22
CA LYS A 179 7.42 7.64 -11.52
C LYS A 179 7.05 6.16 -11.60
N TYR A 180 5.82 5.81 -11.25
CA TYR A 180 5.37 4.42 -11.32
C TYR A 180 5.60 3.77 -12.70
N ASP A 181 5.35 4.52 -13.78
CA ASP A 181 5.52 4.04 -15.16
C ASP A 181 6.98 3.85 -15.56
N ASP A 182 7.92 4.48 -14.86
CA ASP A 182 9.36 4.39 -15.11
C ASP A 182 10.00 3.23 -14.33
N TYR A 183 9.23 2.47 -13.55
CA TYR A 183 9.78 1.38 -12.73
C TYR A 183 10.09 0.14 -13.57
N GLU A 184 11.38 -0.10 -13.78
CA GLU A 184 11.89 -1.33 -14.35
C GLU A 184 12.50 -2.21 -13.26
N ARG A 185 11.96 -3.42 -13.11
CA ARG A 185 12.48 -4.42 -12.18
C ARG A 185 13.79 -4.98 -12.73
N ALA A 186 14.84 -4.95 -11.91
CA ALA A 186 16.08 -5.67 -12.17
C ALA A 186 15.81 -7.16 -12.40
N GLU A 187 16.57 -7.77 -13.31
CA GLU A 187 16.54 -9.22 -13.48
C GLU A 187 16.89 -9.93 -12.16
N SER A 188 16.05 -10.88 -11.77
CA SER A 188 16.23 -11.69 -10.57
C SER A 188 16.56 -13.14 -10.94
N PHE A 189 17.56 -13.70 -10.25
CA PHE A 189 18.28 -14.93 -10.63
C PHE A 189 17.52 -16.26 -10.45
N SER A 190 16.21 -16.26 -10.14
CA SER A 190 15.48 -17.53 -10.01
C SER A 190 14.94 -17.99 -11.35
N LYS A 191 15.68 -18.89 -12.02
CA LYS A 191 15.25 -19.55 -13.27
C LYS A 191 14.05 -20.50 -13.06
N ILE A 192 13.79 -20.94 -11.83
CA ILE A 192 12.70 -21.86 -11.49
C ILE A 192 11.90 -21.25 -10.35
N LEU A 193 10.75 -20.67 -10.71
CA LEU A 193 9.80 -20.14 -9.75
C LEU A 193 8.99 -21.28 -9.10
N PRO A 194 8.62 -21.18 -7.81
CA PRO A 194 7.66 -22.11 -7.21
C PRO A 194 6.31 -22.04 -7.92
N LEU A 195 5.53 -23.13 -7.92
CA LEU A 195 4.28 -23.24 -8.69
C LEU A 195 3.37 -22.01 -8.52
N TYR A 196 3.14 -21.54 -7.30
CA TYR A 196 2.27 -20.37 -7.06
C TYR A 196 2.73 -19.03 -7.67
N ARG A 197 3.98 -18.97 -8.17
CA ARG A 197 4.55 -17.80 -8.86
C ARG A 197 4.72 -18.01 -10.36
N GLN A 198 4.41 -19.19 -10.89
CA GLN A 198 4.39 -19.48 -12.32
C GLN A 198 3.07 -19.00 -12.95
N ASN A 199 3.07 -18.77 -14.26
CA ASN A 199 1.89 -18.40 -15.05
C ASN A 199 1.06 -17.23 -14.46
N ARG A 200 1.73 -16.16 -13.98
CA ARG A 200 1.06 -15.04 -13.27
C ARG A 200 0.09 -14.25 -14.15
N GLU A 201 0.21 -14.39 -15.47
CA GLU A 201 -0.68 -13.82 -16.47
C GLU A 201 -2.04 -14.54 -16.55
N ARG A 202 -2.14 -15.78 -16.06
CA ARG A 202 -3.38 -16.56 -16.08
C ARG A 202 -4.24 -16.26 -14.86
N PHE A 203 -5.55 -16.12 -15.07
CA PHE A 203 -6.50 -15.93 -13.97
C PHE A 203 -6.66 -17.20 -13.15
N TYR A 204 -6.56 -18.36 -13.79
CA TYR A 204 -6.45 -19.66 -13.13
C TYR A 204 -5.74 -20.66 -14.04
N TRP A 205 -5.10 -21.66 -13.43
CA TRP A 205 -4.43 -22.76 -14.13
C TRP A 205 -4.20 -23.93 -13.17
N SER A 206 -3.87 -25.09 -13.71
CA SER A 206 -3.59 -26.29 -12.93
C SER A 206 -2.43 -27.08 -13.52
N SER A 207 -1.79 -27.89 -12.69
CA SER A 207 -0.79 -28.88 -13.11
C SER A 207 -1.04 -30.18 -12.36
N LEU A 208 -0.94 -31.31 -13.05
CA LEU A 208 -1.01 -32.64 -12.45
C LEU A 208 0.36 -33.29 -12.60
N ASP A 209 1.01 -33.56 -11.47
CA ASP A 209 2.29 -34.27 -11.44
C ASP A 209 2.26 -35.32 -10.33
N SER A 210 2.70 -36.54 -10.65
CA SER A 210 2.84 -37.65 -9.70
C SER A 210 1.58 -37.91 -8.84
N GLY A 211 0.39 -37.73 -9.43
CA GLY A 211 -0.90 -37.91 -8.75
C GLY A 211 -1.35 -36.74 -7.87
N ILE A 212 -0.60 -35.63 -7.84
CA ILE A 212 -0.95 -34.40 -7.11
C ILE A 212 -1.45 -33.35 -8.11
N LEU A 213 -2.70 -32.93 -7.94
CA LEU A 213 -3.28 -31.82 -8.69
C LEU A 213 -3.01 -30.51 -7.95
N TYR A 214 -2.19 -29.65 -8.55
CA TYR A 214 -2.06 -28.26 -8.16
C TYR A 214 -3.08 -27.41 -8.91
N VAL A 215 -3.84 -26.56 -8.18
CA VAL A 215 -4.75 -25.58 -8.75
C VAL A 215 -4.36 -24.20 -8.24
N ASN A 216 -4.21 -23.25 -9.17
CA ASN A 216 -3.93 -21.86 -8.88
C ASN A 216 -5.09 -21.00 -9.40
N TYR A 217 -5.68 -20.20 -8.52
CA TYR A 217 -6.80 -19.31 -8.83
C TYR A 217 -6.43 -17.89 -8.41
N ASN A 218 -5.91 -17.11 -9.35
CA ASN A 218 -5.39 -15.76 -9.12
C ASN A 218 -6.47 -14.67 -9.21
N LYS A 219 -7.47 -14.84 -10.08
CA LYS A 219 -8.51 -13.83 -10.30
C LYS A 219 -9.89 -14.47 -10.44
N CYS A 220 -10.86 -13.87 -9.77
CA CYS A 220 -12.29 -14.16 -9.98
C CYS A 220 -12.78 -13.48 -11.25
N ARG A 221 -12.34 -14.00 -12.40
CA ARG A 221 -12.66 -13.53 -13.74
C ARG A 221 -12.66 -14.70 -14.71
N GLU A 222 -13.49 -14.58 -15.72
CA GLU A 222 -13.60 -15.54 -16.81
C GLU A 222 -12.32 -15.60 -17.64
N MET A 223 -11.86 -16.81 -17.99
CA MET A 223 -10.96 -17.01 -19.12
C MET A 223 -11.74 -17.71 -20.24
N GLU A 224 -12.05 -16.98 -21.30
CA GLU A 224 -12.90 -17.46 -22.41
C GLU A 224 -12.46 -18.80 -22.99
N THR A 225 -11.16 -19.10 -22.95
CA THR A 225 -10.56 -20.32 -23.49
C THR A 225 -10.63 -21.55 -22.58
N LEU A 226 -11.00 -21.38 -21.31
CA LEU A 226 -11.01 -22.44 -20.31
C LEU A 226 -12.34 -22.59 -19.56
N SER A 227 -13.23 -21.61 -19.68
CA SER A 227 -14.50 -21.62 -18.97
C SER A 227 -15.54 -22.46 -19.72
N VAL A 228 -16.29 -23.25 -18.97
CA VAL A 228 -17.38 -24.05 -19.53
C VAL A 228 -18.55 -23.10 -19.81
N ARG A 229 -18.98 -23.01 -21.07
CA ARG A 229 -20.21 -22.31 -21.46
C ARG A 229 -21.45 -23.12 -21.07
#